data_AF-M9MAI9-F1
#
_entry.id   AF-M9MAI9-F1
#
_cell.length_a   1.000
_cell.length_b   1.000
_cell.length_c   1.000
_cell.angle_alpha   90.00
_cell.angle_beta   90.00
_cell.angle_gamma   90.00
#
_symmetry.space_group_name_H-M   'P 1'
#
loop_
_entity.id
_entity.type
_entity.pdbx_description
1 polymer ?
#
loop_
_entity_poly.entity_id
_entity_poly.type
_entity_poly.pdbx_seq_one_letter_code
_entity_poly.pdbx_strand_id
1 'polypeptide(L)'
;MPNSVPSFRLISATVLTLLSLWYLWSPSTMQIANPASEYCIQQGGTLEIVKDKDGNDIGMCRLPEGTVVEEWDFFRSQQEPPKVGIANPASVYCIQQGGTLEIVKDKDGNEIGMCRFPDGSVREEWDFYRSQEDPDYHKSSAQLEDRDASASDARALKQE
;
A
#
# COMPACT_ATOMS: atom_id res chain seq x y z
N MET A 1 -86.68 17.36 -14.10
CA MET A 1 -85.58 18.31 -14.42
C MET A 1 -84.32 17.78 -13.74
N PRO A 2 -83.24 17.45 -14.47
CA PRO A 2 -82.03 16.92 -13.84
C PRO A 2 -81.20 18.04 -13.21
N ASN A 3 -80.78 17.85 -11.97
CA ASN A 3 -79.90 18.76 -11.25
C ASN A 3 -78.44 18.48 -11.64
N SER A 4 -77.80 19.45 -12.29
CA SER A 4 -76.37 19.45 -12.61
C SER A 4 -75.59 19.98 -11.41
N VAL A 5 -74.70 19.17 -10.84
CA VAL A 5 -73.79 19.57 -9.77
C VAL A 5 -72.47 20.02 -10.42
N PRO A 6 -71.92 21.20 -10.11
CA PRO A 6 -70.76 21.72 -10.83
C PRO A 6 -69.48 20.96 -10.45
N SER A 7 -68.74 20.53 -11.47
CA SER A 7 -67.54 19.68 -11.46
C SER A 7 -66.29 20.27 -10.78
N PHE A 8 -66.42 21.31 -9.93
CA PHE A 8 -65.27 22.03 -9.37
C PHE A 8 -64.66 21.41 -8.11
N ARG A 9 -65.35 20.50 -7.41
CA ARG A 9 -64.83 19.90 -6.16
C ARG A 9 -63.79 18.78 -6.35
N LEU A 10 -63.65 18.24 -7.56
CA LEU A 10 -62.69 17.16 -7.85
C LEU A 10 -61.29 17.66 -8.21
N ILE A 11 -61.15 18.89 -8.71
CA ILE A 11 -59.87 19.42 -9.22
C ILE A 11 -58.92 19.82 -8.06
N SER A 12 -59.47 20.27 -6.92
CA SER A 12 -58.65 20.71 -5.78
C SER A 12 -57.98 19.56 -5.02
N ALA A 13 -58.63 18.39 -4.94
CA ALA A 13 -58.08 17.24 -4.23
C ALA A 13 -56.97 16.54 -5.03
N THR A 14 -57.07 16.51 -6.36
CA THR A 14 -56.06 15.88 -7.23
C THR A 14 -54.78 16.71 -7.33
N VAL A 15 -54.87 18.04 -7.30
CA VAL A 15 -53.67 18.91 -7.27
C VAL A 15 -52.90 18.75 -5.95
N LEU A 16 -53.60 18.66 -4.82
CA LEU A 16 -52.99 18.45 -3.51
C LEU A 16 -52.37 17.05 -3.37
N THR A 17 -52.98 16.00 -3.94
CA THR A 17 -52.40 14.65 -3.92
C THR A 17 -51.22 14.52 -4.89
N LEU A 18 -51.24 15.19 -6.04
CA LEU A 18 -50.10 15.20 -6.96
C LEU A 18 -48.91 15.98 -6.37
N LEU A 19 -49.15 17.10 -5.70
CA LEU A 19 -48.08 17.85 -5.00
C LEU A 19 -47.48 17.05 -3.83
N SER A 20 -48.30 16.32 -3.07
CA SER A 20 -47.78 15.48 -1.98
C SER A 20 -47.03 14.25 -2.49
N LEU A 21 -47.50 13.60 -3.57
CA LEU A 21 -46.74 12.53 -4.24
C LEU A 21 -45.40 13.04 -4.80
N TRP A 22 -45.33 14.29 -5.28
CA TRP A 22 -44.09 14.89 -5.76
C TRP A 22 -43.09 15.16 -4.62
N TYR A 23 -43.56 15.59 -3.46
CA TYR A 23 -42.74 15.76 -2.25
C TYR A 23 -42.21 14.44 -1.69
N LEU A 24 -42.97 13.35 -1.79
CA LEU A 24 -42.56 12.01 -1.33
C LEU A 24 -41.56 11.31 -2.28
N TRP A 25 -41.36 11.83 -3.50
CA TRP A 25 -40.33 11.39 -4.45
C TRP A 25 -39.22 12.44 -4.59
N SER A 26 -38.87 13.15 -3.50
CA SER A 26 -37.64 13.94 -3.47
C SER A 26 -36.50 13.06 -2.95
N PRO A 27 -35.60 12.54 -3.81
CA PRO A 27 -34.39 11.90 -3.34
C PRO A 27 -33.56 12.95 -2.59
N SER A 28 -33.36 12.74 -1.30
CA SER A 28 -32.41 13.54 -0.53
C SER A 28 -31.03 13.28 -1.10
N THR A 29 -30.46 14.25 -1.81
CA THR A 29 -29.09 14.16 -2.31
C THR A 29 -28.15 14.42 -1.13
N MET A 30 -27.91 13.40 -0.29
CA MET A 30 -26.76 13.45 0.62
C MET A 30 -25.50 13.43 -0.25
N GLN A 31 -24.93 14.62 -0.48
CA GLN A 31 -23.58 14.71 -1.03
C GLN A 31 -22.63 14.12 0.01
N ILE A 32 -21.97 13.03 -0.36
CA ILE A 32 -20.91 12.43 0.44
C ILE A 32 -19.81 13.48 0.54
N ALA A 33 -19.50 13.93 1.75
CA ALA A 33 -18.39 14.84 1.99
C ALA A 33 -17.08 14.22 1.51
N ASN A 34 -16.15 15.05 1.03
CA ASN A 34 -14.83 14.57 0.65
C ASN A 34 -14.09 14.07 1.91
N PRO A 35 -13.76 12.79 2.01
CA PRO A 35 -13.13 12.22 3.20
C PRO A 35 -11.77 12.85 3.50
N ALA A 36 -11.02 13.30 2.49
CA ALA A 36 -9.74 13.97 2.67
C ALA A 36 -9.92 15.38 3.28
N SER A 37 -10.92 16.12 2.79
CA SER A 37 -11.29 17.43 3.34
C SER A 37 -11.79 17.32 4.79
N GLU A 38 -12.65 16.35 5.08
CA GLU A 38 -13.11 16.06 6.45
C GLU A 38 -11.94 15.70 7.36
N TYR A 39 -11.02 14.87 6.89
CA TYR A 39 -9.84 14.51 7.65
C TYR A 39 -8.98 15.74 7.99
N CYS A 40 -8.74 16.62 7.03
CA CYS A 40 -8.01 17.87 7.27
C CYS A 40 -8.65 18.69 8.41
N ILE A 41 -9.97 18.88 8.35
CA ILE A 41 -10.72 19.64 9.37
C ILE A 41 -10.68 18.92 10.74
N GLN A 42 -10.79 17.60 10.74
CA GLN A 42 -10.69 16.79 11.98
C GLN A 42 -9.31 16.88 12.64
N GLN A 43 -8.24 17.06 11.87
CA GLN A 43 -6.89 17.30 12.40
C GLN A 43 -6.68 18.77 12.84
N GLY A 44 -7.72 19.60 12.79
CA GLY A 44 -7.64 21.03 13.13
C GLY A 44 -7.03 21.89 12.03
N GLY A 45 -6.85 21.34 10.82
CA GLY A 45 -6.34 22.05 9.67
C GLY A 45 -7.40 22.93 8.99
N THR A 46 -6.92 23.82 8.12
CA THR A 46 -7.76 24.63 7.21
C THR A 46 -7.56 24.14 5.78
N LEU A 47 -8.67 23.91 5.06
CA LEU A 47 -8.64 23.50 3.66
C LEU A 47 -8.55 24.70 2.72
N GLU A 48 -7.65 24.64 1.75
CA GLU A 48 -7.50 25.62 0.66
C GLU A 48 -7.58 24.90 -0.69
N ILE A 49 -8.47 25.34 -1.59
CA ILE A 49 -8.52 24.82 -2.96
C ILE A 49 -7.61 25.66 -3.84
N VAL A 50 -6.63 25.04 -4.46
CA VAL A 50 -5.65 25.68 -5.34
C VAL A 50 -5.58 24.98 -6.69
N LYS A 51 -4.95 25.63 -7.68
CA LYS A 51 -4.71 25.02 -8.99
C LYS A 51 -3.34 24.34 -9.03
N ASP A 52 -3.29 23.10 -9.50
CA ASP A 52 -2.04 22.40 -9.78
C ASP A 52 -1.36 22.93 -11.05
N LYS A 53 -0.21 22.33 -11.41
CA LYS A 53 0.55 22.66 -12.62
C LYS A 53 -0.22 22.41 -13.93
N ASP A 54 -1.24 21.55 -13.89
CA ASP A 54 -2.06 21.18 -15.03
C ASP A 54 -3.40 21.97 -15.04
N GLY A 55 -3.63 22.84 -14.04
CA GLY A 55 -4.80 23.68 -13.89
C GLY A 55 -5.98 23.02 -13.16
N ASN A 56 -5.80 21.80 -12.65
CA ASN A 56 -6.82 21.07 -11.87
C ASN A 56 -6.95 21.68 -10.48
N ASP A 57 -8.16 21.66 -9.93
CA ASP A 57 -8.40 22.05 -8.55
C ASP A 57 -7.97 20.91 -7.61
N ILE A 58 -7.04 21.20 -6.70
CA ILE A 58 -6.54 20.29 -5.67
C ILE A 58 -6.77 20.89 -4.28
N GLY A 59 -6.98 20.05 -3.27
CA GLY A 59 -7.14 20.47 -1.89
C GLY A 59 -5.79 20.47 -1.15
N MET A 60 -5.44 21.59 -0.55
CA MET A 60 -4.28 21.71 0.34
C MET A 60 -4.79 21.85 1.78
N CYS A 61 -4.28 21.01 2.67
CA CYS A 61 -4.51 21.09 4.10
C CYS A 61 -3.39 21.89 4.78
N ARG A 62 -3.74 23.00 5.43
CA ARG A 62 -2.85 23.80 6.28
C ARG A 62 -3.08 23.42 7.73
N LEU A 63 -2.13 22.73 8.35
CA LEU A 63 -2.21 22.25 9.73
C LEU A 63 -1.84 23.36 10.75
N PRO A 64 -2.25 23.24 12.03
CA PRO A 64 -1.99 24.25 13.06
C PRO A 64 -0.50 24.57 13.30
N GLU A 65 0.38 23.59 13.11
CA GLU A 65 1.82 23.77 13.22
C GLU A 65 2.45 24.48 12.00
N GLY A 66 1.64 24.80 10.99
CA GLY A 66 2.04 25.53 9.79
C GLY A 66 2.40 24.65 8.59
N THR A 67 2.40 23.32 8.75
CA THR A 67 2.60 22.37 7.65
C THR A 67 1.50 22.53 6.60
N VAL A 68 1.87 22.56 5.32
CA VAL A 68 0.93 22.52 4.20
C VAL A 68 1.17 21.24 3.41
N VAL A 69 0.15 20.40 3.30
CA VAL A 69 0.18 19.09 2.65
C VAL A 69 -1.04 18.91 1.77
N GLU A 70 -0.94 18.20 0.65
CA GLU A 70 -2.10 17.88 -0.20
C GLU A 70 -3.07 16.96 0.58
N GLU A 71 -4.38 17.23 0.47
CA GLU A 71 -5.39 16.61 1.34
C GLU A 71 -5.46 15.09 1.19
N TRP A 72 -5.31 14.57 -0.02
CA TRP A 72 -5.38 13.13 -0.27
C TRP A 72 -4.10 12.41 0.13
N ASP A 73 -2.93 13.04 -0.05
CA ASP A 73 -1.65 12.54 0.47
C ASP A 73 -1.69 12.46 2.00
N PHE A 74 -2.21 13.49 2.66
CA PHE A 74 -2.39 13.46 4.11
C PHE A 74 -3.38 12.38 4.53
N PHE A 75 -4.53 12.28 3.85
CA PHE A 75 -5.54 11.27 4.11
C PHE A 75 -5.05 9.84 3.88
N ARG A 76 -4.16 9.61 2.91
CA ARG A 76 -3.55 8.29 2.68
C ARG A 76 -2.42 7.98 3.66
N SER A 77 -1.70 8.99 4.15
CA SER A 77 -0.60 8.78 5.10
C SER A 77 -1.03 8.09 6.39
N GLN A 78 -2.27 8.30 6.84
CA GLN A 78 -2.83 7.61 8.01
C GLN A 78 -3.22 6.15 7.71
N GLN A 79 -3.43 5.79 6.44
CA GLN A 79 -3.90 4.48 6.01
C GLN A 79 -2.76 3.58 5.53
N GLU A 80 -1.58 4.14 5.23
CA GLU A 80 -0.41 3.31 4.97
C GLU A 80 0.00 2.64 6.29
N PRO A 81 -0.15 1.30 6.43
CA PRO A 81 0.58 0.62 7.49
C PRO A 81 2.05 0.95 7.30
N PRO A 82 2.84 1.10 8.39
CA PRO A 82 4.26 1.36 8.25
C PRO A 82 4.82 0.34 7.28
N LYS A 83 5.54 0.80 6.25
CA LYS A 83 6.24 -0.04 5.26
C LYS A 83 7.42 -0.73 5.95
N VAL A 84 7.14 -1.48 7.01
CA VAL A 84 8.03 -2.50 7.53
C VAL A 84 7.97 -3.59 6.47
N GLY A 85 9.03 -3.68 5.67
CA GLY A 85 9.17 -4.76 4.71
C GLY A 85 8.96 -6.10 5.41
N ILE A 86 8.37 -7.07 4.69
CA ILE A 86 8.30 -8.45 5.17
C ILE A 86 9.73 -8.85 5.55
N ALA A 87 9.94 -9.29 6.79
CA ALA A 87 11.25 -9.69 7.25
C ALA A 87 11.80 -10.82 6.36
N ASN A 88 13.09 -10.76 6.03
CA ASN A 88 13.74 -11.83 5.26
C ASN A 88 13.64 -13.15 6.06
N PRO A 89 13.01 -14.20 5.52
CA PRO A 89 12.81 -15.45 6.25
C PRO A 89 14.12 -16.14 6.64
N ALA A 90 15.17 -16.04 5.81
CA ALA A 90 16.49 -16.60 6.12
C ALA A 90 17.14 -15.86 7.30
N SER A 91 17.07 -14.53 7.30
CA SER A 91 17.53 -13.67 8.39
C SER A 91 16.80 -13.98 9.71
N VAL A 92 15.48 -14.10 9.65
CA VAL A 92 14.65 -14.47 10.80
C VAL A 92 15.02 -15.85 11.32
N TYR A 93 15.19 -16.82 10.41
CA TYR A 93 15.56 -18.18 10.76
C TYR A 93 16.93 -18.24 11.45
N CYS A 94 17.94 -17.50 10.96
CA CYS A 94 19.24 -17.40 11.62
C CYS A 94 19.11 -17.00 13.10
N ILE A 95 18.36 -15.93 13.36
CA ILE A 95 18.15 -15.41 14.73
C ILE A 95 17.36 -16.41 15.58
N GLN A 96 16.32 -17.03 15.02
CA GLN A 96 15.53 -18.06 15.72
C GLN A 96 16.37 -19.28 16.13
N GLN A 97 17.40 -19.61 15.36
CA GLN A 97 18.32 -20.73 15.65
C GLN A 97 19.46 -20.32 16.59
N GLY A 98 19.39 -19.12 17.19
CA GLY A 98 20.39 -18.61 18.14
C GLY A 98 21.64 -18.05 17.48
N GLY A 99 21.62 -17.83 16.17
CA GLY A 99 22.68 -17.16 15.44
C GLY A 99 22.56 -15.64 15.48
N THR A 100 23.66 -14.97 15.13
CA THR A 100 23.71 -13.54 14.83
C THR A 100 23.82 -13.37 13.33
N LEU A 101 22.94 -12.55 12.75
CA LEU A 101 23.00 -12.20 11.33
C LEU A 101 24.05 -11.10 11.11
N GLU A 102 24.92 -11.31 10.13
CA GLU A 102 25.85 -10.32 9.63
C GLU A 102 25.75 -10.18 8.12
N ILE A 103 25.65 -8.93 7.64
CA ILE A 103 25.69 -8.64 6.21
C ILE A 103 27.14 -8.39 5.81
N VAL A 104 27.66 -9.20 4.89
CA VAL A 104 29.01 -9.08 4.34
C VAL A 104 28.93 -8.76 2.85
N LYS A 105 30.02 -8.24 2.27
CA LYS A 105 30.12 -8.04 0.82
C LYS A 105 31.01 -9.10 0.19
N ASP A 106 30.59 -9.66 -0.93
CA ASP A 106 31.43 -10.55 -1.74
C ASP A 106 32.46 -9.77 -2.58
N LYS A 107 33.24 -10.51 -3.37
CA LYS A 107 34.26 -9.95 -4.28
C LYS A 107 33.69 -9.01 -5.35
N ASP A 108 32.42 -9.16 -5.70
CA ASP A 108 31.72 -8.37 -6.71
C ASP A 108 30.94 -7.20 -6.06
N GLY A 109 30.94 -7.10 -4.74
CA GLY A 109 30.29 -6.06 -3.95
C GLY A 109 28.84 -6.36 -3.56
N ASN A 110 28.34 -7.56 -3.84
CA ASN A 110 26.99 -7.99 -3.46
C ASN A 110 26.91 -8.22 -1.96
N GLU A 111 25.79 -7.86 -1.35
CA GLU A 111 25.52 -8.11 0.05
C GLU A 111 25.01 -9.54 0.26
N ILE A 112 25.65 -10.28 1.17
CA ILE A 112 25.33 -11.65 1.54
C ILE A 112 25.08 -11.71 3.04
N GLY A 113 24.03 -12.41 3.46
CA GLY A 113 23.74 -12.65 4.87
C GLY A 113 24.49 -13.88 5.39
N MET A 114 25.23 -13.71 6.48
CA MET A 114 25.97 -14.77 7.16
C MET A 114 25.44 -14.95 8.58
N CYS A 115 25.07 -16.18 8.92
CA CYS A 115 24.65 -16.57 10.25
C CYS A 115 25.84 -17.08 11.06
N ARG A 116 26.22 -16.37 12.13
CA ARG A 116 27.26 -16.79 13.09
C ARG A 116 26.64 -17.37 14.35
N PHE A 117 27.09 -18.55 14.77
CA PHE A 117 26.61 -19.23 15.96
C PHE A 117 27.59 -19.09 17.14
N PRO A 118 27.12 -19.28 18.39
CA PRO A 118 27.97 -19.21 19.59
C PRO A 118 29.10 -20.25 19.64
N ASP A 119 28.97 -21.36 18.91
CA ASP A 119 30.01 -22.39 18.76
C ASP A 119 31.11 -21.99 17.76
N GLY A 120 30.99 -20.82 17.14
CA GLY A 120 31.91 -20.29 16.13
C GLY A 120 31.60 -20.75 14.71
N SER A 121 30.60 -21.60 14.50
CA SER A 121 30.19 -22.00 13.15
C SER A 121 29.55 -20.82 12.40
N VAL A 122 29.76 -20.79 11.08
CA VAL A 122 29.24 -19.74 10.19
C VAL A 122 28.62 -20.39 8.97
N ARG A 123 27.41 -20.00 8.61
CA ARG A 123 26.70 -20.45 7.39
C ARG A 123 26.04 -19.28 6.69
N GLU A 124 26.02 -19.28 5.36
CA GLU A 124 25.23 -18.33 4.59
C GLU A 124 23.73 -18.51 4.92
N GLU A 125 22.98 -17.41 5.05
CA GLU A 125 21.64 -17.43 5.66
C GLU A 125 20.63 -18.25 4.84
N TRP A 126 20.70 -18.19 3.51
CA TRP A 126 19.79 -18.89 2.63
C TRP A 126 20.13 -20.37 2.47
N ASP A 127 21.41 -20.70 2.40
CA ASP A 127 21.92 -22.07 2.44
C ASP A 127 21.51 -22.73 3.75
N PHE A 128 21.62 -22.02 4.87
CA PHE A 128 21.15 -22.52 6.15
C PHE A 128 19.62 -22.72 6.16
N TYR A 129 18.85 -21.70 5.75
CA TYR A 129 17.40 -21.77 5.72
C TYR A 129 16.88 -22.94 4.86
N ARG A 130 17.45 -23.16 3.68
CA ARG A 130 17.04 -24.23 2.76
C ARG A 130 17.55 -25.61 3.17
N SER A 131 18.64 -25.68 3.94
CA SER A 131 19.15 -26.96 4.47
C SER A 131 18.20 -27.69 5.41
N GLN A 132 17.18 -26.99 5.95
CA GLN A 132 16.16 -27.63 6.78
C GLN A 132 15.26 -28.60 5.98
N GLU A 133 15.07 -28.34 4.69
CA GLU A 133 14.25 -29.15 3.79
C GLU A 133 15.10 -30.21 3.08
N ASP A 134 16.31 -29.80 2.65
CA ASP A 134 17.29 -30.65 2.01
C ASP A 134 18.67 -30.52 2.69
N PRO A 135 19.06 -31.46 3.56
CA PRO A 135 20.36 -31.44 4.23
C PRO A 135 21.57 -31.45 3.29
N ASP A 136 21.40 -31.87 2.04
CA ASP A 136 22.47 -31.90 1.03
C ASP A 136 22.55 -30.61 0.19
N TYR A 137 21.67 -29.63 0.44
CA TYR A 137 21.58 -28.36 -0.30
C TYR A 137 22.94 -27.63 -0.44
N HIS A 138 23.70 -27.52 0.66
CA HIS A 138 25.03 -26.87 0.70
C HIS A 138 26.07 -27.55 -0.22
N LYS A 139 25.94 -28.85 -0.49
CA LYS A 139 26.88 -29.55 -1.41
C LYS A 139 26.59 -29.15 -2.85
N SER A 140 25.32 -28.99 -3.19
CA SER A 140 24.87 -28.61 -4.53
C SER A 140 25.17 -27.15 -4.87
N SER A 141 25.08 -26.23 -3.91
CA SER A 141 25.40 -24.80 -4.12
C SER A 141 26.88 -24.61 -4.42
N ALA A 142 27.75 -25.21 -3.61
CA ALA A 142 29.21 -25.18 -3.82
C ALA A 142 29.64 -25.80 -5.17
N GLN A 143 28.96 -26.87 -5.61
CA GLN A 143 29.25 -27.51 -6.89
C GLN A 143 28.79 -26.71 -8.11
N LEU A 144 27.84 -25.78 -7.96
CA LEU A 144 27.41 -24.89 -9.04
C LEU A 144 28.39 -23.73 -9.21
N GLU A 145 28.91 -23.16 -8.12
CA GLU A 145 29.93 -22.10 -8.17
C GLU A 145 31.22 -22.58 -8.87
N ASP A 146 31.68 -23.80 -8.57
CA ASP A 146 32.86 -24.39 -9.24
C ASP A 146 32.64 -24.61 -10.75
N ARG A 147 31.42 -24.98 -11.14
CA ARG A 147 31.06 -25.19 -12.56
C ARG A 147 30.97 -23.86 -13.31
N ASP A 148 30.46 -22.81 -12.68
CA ASP A 148 30.33 -21.49 -13.29
C ASP A 148 31.69 -20.78 -13.38
N ALA A 149 32.55 -20.94 -12.37
CA ALA A 149 33.94 -20.51 -12.43
C ALA A 149 34.69 -21.21 -13.58
N SER A 150 34.60 -22.54 -13.67
CA SER A 150 35.23 -23.32 -14.74
C SER A 150 34.67 -22.97 -16.14
N ALA A 151 33.36 -22.71 -16.25
CA ALA A 151 32.75 -22.29 -17.50
C ALA A 151 33.15 -20.87 -17.93
N SER A 152 33.40 -19.97 -16.98
CA SER A 152 33.89 -18.61 -17.24
C SER A 152 35.33 -18.60 -17.76
N ASP A 153 36.21 -19.42 -17.17
CA ASP A 153 37.59 -19.59 -17.63
C ASP A 153 37.67 -20.24 -19.01
N ALA A 154 36.83 -21.24 -19.27
CA ALA A 154 36.75 -21.90 -20.58
C ALA A 154 36.24 -20.98 -21.71
N ARG A 155 35.47 -19.93 -21.39
CA ARG A 155 35.04 -18.90 -22.35
C ARG A 155 36.14 -17.90 -22.63
N ALA A 156 36.97 -17.54 -21.65
CA ALA A 156 38.11 -16.65 -21.82
C ALA A 156 39.18 -17.24 -22.75
N LEU A 157 39.40 -18.57 -22.70
CA LEU A 157 40.37 -19.27 -23.56
C LEU A 157 39.93 -19.47 -25.02
N LYS A 158 38.68 -19.13 -25.38
CA LYS A 158 38.15 -19.25 -26.76
C LYS A 158 38.11 -17.92 -27.52
N GLN A 159 38.62 -16.84 -26.92
CA GLN A 159 38.61 -15.50 -27.51
C GLN A 159 39.96 -15.06 -28.10
N GLU A 160 40.92 -15.98 -28.24
CA GLU A 160 42.20 -15.77 -28.95
C GLU A 160 42.24 -16.51 -30.29
#